data_AF-Q1ZWD0-F1
#
_entry.id   AF-Q1ZWD0-F1
#
_cell.length_a   1.000
_cell.length_b   1.000
_cell.length_c   1.000
_cell.angle_alpha   90.00
_cell.angle_beta   90.00
_cell.angle_gamma   90.00
#
_symmetry.space_group_name_H-M   'P 1'
#
loop_
_entity.id
_entity.type
_entity.pdbx_description
1 polymer ?
#
loop_
_entity_poly.entity_id
_entity_poly.type
_entity_poly.pdbx_seq_one_letter_code
_entity_poly.pdbx_strand_id
1 'polypeptide(L)'
;MKKWSLLALVSALLLGCGSNDAEDAIVDTVGLDIDSLSSEEKQKYAQISTDINTLILYIGGKCFDAESERNLNMALTGFTCNIADHKDAASRTQFSSISLISGMLDITRSSETEFKIQTKENVKFHAASISDGTLNYRLVDDNAINFTENETGNNTASFRGFFRDDKTADVTYWTAESLGTTPFIYNDDNNSQFSWLSGGTGKITGKDDKSCNWITTADGEVELPLKEEY
;
A
#
# COMPACT_ATOMS: atom_id res chain seq x y z
N MET A 1 33.89 6.43 33.62
CA MET A 1 32.64 6.95 33.05
C MET A 1 32.89 7.30 31.58
N LYS A 2 32.50 6.43 30.66
CA LYS A 2 32.64 6.67 29.21
C LYS A 2 31.35 7.33 28.71
N LYS A 3 31.48 8.53 28.15
CA LYS A 3 30.39 9.32 27.58
C LYS A 3 29.95 8.67 26.27
N TRP A 4 28.69 8.29 26.17
CA TRP A 4 28.06 7.97 24.88
C TRP A 4 27.72 9.29 24.19
N SER A 5 28.41 9.56 23.09
CA SER A 5 28.03 10.64 22.18
C SER A 5 26.82 10.17 21.38
N LEU A 6 25.65 10.76 21.64
CA LEU A 6 24.55 10.75 20.70
C LEU A 6 25.05 11.39 19.40
N LEU A 7 25.17 10.61 18.32
CA LEU A 7 25.12 11.17 16.98
C LEU A 7 23.69 11.66 16.77
N ALA A 8 23.50 12.96 16.93
CA ALA A 8 22.34 13.66 16.44
C ALA A 8 22.41 13.68 14.90
N LEU A 9 21.67 12.79 14.23
CA LEU A 9 21.26 13.03 12.86
C LEU A 9 20.18 14.12 12.90
N VAL A 10 20.62 15.38 12.90
CA VAL A 10 19.80 16.51 12.51
C VAL A 10 20.27 16.91 11.12
N SER A 11 19.77 16.19 10.12
CA SER A 11 19.79 16.64 8.74
C SER A 11 18.51 17.44 8.54
N ALA A 12 18.64 18.75 8.51
CA ALA A 12 17.58 19.65 8.10
C ALA A 12 17.23 19.36 6.63
N LEU A 13 16.14 18.62 6.41
CA LEU A 13 15.48 18.60 5.11
C LEU A 13 14.69 19.91 4.99
N LEU A 14 15.19 20.78 4.12
CA LEU A 14 14.46 21.92 3.59
C LEU A 14 13.16 21.39 2.98
N LEU A 15 12.04 21.73 3.62
CA LEU A 15 10.69 21.43 3.18
C LEU A 15 10.43 22.10 1.83
N GLY A 16 10.69 21.34 0.76
CA GLY A 16 10.02 21.50 -0.52
C GLY A 16 8.55 21.15 -0.35
N CYS A 17 7.69 21.93 -0.98
CA CYS A 17 6.25 21.83 -0.86
C CYS A 17 5.76 20.54 -1.56
N GLY A 18 5.35 19.54 -0.78
CA GLY A 18 4.55 18.39 -1.23
C GLY A 18 5.24 17.45 -2.22
N SER A 19 6.31 16.77 -1.77
CA SER A 19 6.93 15.69 -2.53
C SER A 19 7.31 14.56 -1.57
N ASN A 20 7.18 13.31 -2.03
CA ASN A 20 7.57 12.12 -1.25
C ASN A 20 9.10 11.98 -1.07
N ASP A 21 9.88 13.03 -1.35
CA ASP A 21 11.34 13.07 -1.35
C ASP A 21 11.96 12.61 -0.03
N ALA A 22 11.28 12.85 1.10
CA ALA A 22 11.76 12.42 2.41
C ALA A 22 11.68 10.89 2.59
N GLU A 23 10.59 10.27 2.12
CA GLU A 23 10.43 8.82 2.18
C GLU A 23 11.31 8.11 1.15
N ASP A 24 11.42 8.69 -0.05
CA ASP A 24 12.31 8.17 -1.09
C ASP A 24 13.78 8.23 -0.66
N ALA A 25 14.22 9.30 -0.02
CA ALA A 25 15.58 9.37 0.53
C ALA A 25 15.85 8.31 1.61
N ILE A 26 14.85 7.94 2.42
CA ILE A 26 14.98 6.86 3.39
C ILE A 26 15.09 5.51 2.67
N VAL A 27 14.22 5.27 1.70
CA VAL A 27 14.25 4.05 0.87
C VAL A 27 15.58 3.91 0.15
N ASP A 28 16.10 4.98 -0.44
CA ASP A 28 17.38 4.95 -1.14
C ASP A 28 18.55 4.58 -0.20
N THR A 29 18.53 5.09 1.05
CA THR A 29 19.64 4.89 1.99
C THR A 29 19.60 3.54 2.72
N VAL A 30 18.42 3.12 3.20
CA VAL A 30 18.23 1.95 4.08
C VAL A 30 17.12 1.02 3.60
N GLY A 31 16.81 1.07 2.30
CA GLY A 31 15.76 0.27 1.71
C GLY A 31 16.10 -1.21 1.57
N LEU A 32 15.11 -1.94 1.08
CA LEU A 32 15.21 -3.33 0.66
C LEU A 32 16.27 -3.45 -0.44
N ASP A 33 17.25 -4.34 -0.24
CA ASP A 33 18.27 -4.62 -1.26
C ASP A 33 17.66 -5.51 -2.36
N ILE A 34 17.04 -4.85 -3.36
CA ILE A 34 16.33 -5.52 -4.46
C ILE A 34 17.24 -6.46 -5.25
N ASP A 35 18.52 -6.09 -5.45
CA ASP A 35 19.46 -6.90 -6.23
C ASP A 35 19.84 -8.19 -5.49
N SER A 36 19.79 -8.19 -4.16
CA SER A 36 20.03 -9.39 -3.34
C SER A 36 18.86 -10.38 -3.32
N LEU A 37 17.65 -9.95 -3.67
CA LEU A 37 16.46 -10.81 -3.63
C LEU A 37 16.43 -11.77 -4.82
N SER A 38 16.05 -13.02 -4.54
CA SER A 38 15.64 -13.97 -5.58
C SER A 38 14.37 -13.50 -6.30
N SER A 39 14.10 -14.03 -7.49
CA SER A 39 12.85 -13.76 -8.21
C SER A 39 11.61 -14.13 -7.39
N GLU A 40 11.66 -15.21 -6.63
CA GLU A 40 10.55 -15.62 -5.76
C GLU A 40 10.31 -14.61 -4.63
N GLU A 41 11.38 -14.09 -4.01
CA GLU A 41 11.26 -13.06 -2.98
C GLU A 41 10.72 -11.75 -3.56
N LYS A 42 11.22 -11.30 -4.72
CA LYS A 42 10.70 -10.13 -5.44
C LYS A 42 9.20 -10.27 -5.71
N GLN A 43 8.77 -11.43 -6.20
CA GLN A 43 7.35 -11.73 -6.45
C GLN A 43 6.53 -11.67 -5.15
N LYS A 44 7.04 -12.22 -4.04
CA LYS A 44 6.35 -12.16 -2.73
C LYS A 44 6.21 -10.72 -2.21
N TYR A 45 7.25 -9.90 -2.29
CA TYR A 45 7.16 -8.49 -1.89
C TYR A 45 6.14 -7.72 -2.74
N ALA A 46 6.12 -7.96 -4.05
CA ALA A 46 5.15 -7.37 -4.98
C ALA A 46 3.71 -7.85 -4.71
N GLN A 47 3.51 -9.14 -4.46
CA GLN A 47 2.20 -9.69 -4.10
C GLN A 47 1.71 -9.11 -2.77
N ILE A 48 2.52 -9.11 -1.71
CA ILE A 48 2.13 -8.53 -0.42
C ILE A 48 1.78 -7.04 -0.56
N SER A 49 2.57 -6.29 -1.31
CA SER A 49 2.30 -4.86 -1.51
C SER A 49 0.97 -4.65 -2.22
N THR A 50 0.67 -5.42 -3.27
CA THR A 50 -0.60 -5.37 -4.02
C THR A 50 -1.79 -5.80 -3.15
N ASP A 51 -1.62 -6.88 -2.39
CA ASP A 51 -2.66 -7.45 -1.54
C ASP A 51 -2.99 -6.54 -0.34
N ILE A 52 -2.00 -5.86 0.26
CA ILE A 52 -2.24 -4.83 1.29
C ILE A 52 -3.08 -3.67 0.72
N ASN A 53 -2.75 -3.17 -0.47
CA ASN A 53 -3.54 -2.11 -1.12
C ASN A 53 -4.98 -2.58 -1.40
N THR A 54 -5.15 -3.83 -1.84
CA THR A 54 -6.46 -4.46 -2.05
C THR A 54 -7.29 -4.50 -0.75
N LEU A 55 -6.70 -4.93 0.37
CA LEU A 55 -7.39 -4.97 1.66
C LEU A 55 -7.82 -3.58 2.13
N ILE A 56 -6.97 -2.57 1.92
CA ILE A 56 -7.28 -1.19 2.29
C ILE A 56 -8.45 -0.65 1.46
N LEU A 57 -8.51 -0.96 0.16
CA LEU A 57 -9.64 -0.61 -0.69
C LEU A 57 -10.94 -1.26 -0.19
N TYR A 58 -10.91 -2.57 0.07
CA TYR A 58 -12.07 -3.29 0.58
C TYR A 58 -12.59 -2.68 1.89
N ILE A 59 -11.70 -2.42 2.85
CA ILE A 59 -12.05 -1.84 4.14
C ILE A 59 -12.56 -0.40 3.97
N GLY A 60 -11.94 0.37 3.08
CA GLY A 60 -12.39 1.70 2.73
C GLY A 60 -13.82 1.71 2.23
N GLY A 61 -14.18 0.77 1.34
CA GLY A 61 -15.56 0.57 0.88
C GLY A 61 -16.52 0.22 2.03
N LYS A 62 -16.15 -0.71 2.92
CA LYS A 62 -16.98 -1.06 4.08
C LYS A 62 -17.20 0.11 5.04
N CYS A 63 -16.19 0.92 5.27
CA CYS A 63 -16.34 2.13 6.07
C CYS A 63 -17.20 3.18 5.38
N PHE A 64 -17.10 3.32 4.05
CA PHE A 64 -17.95 4.22 3.29
C PHE A 64 -19.43 3.82 3.36
N ASP A 65 -19.74 2.53 3.19
CA ASP A 65 -21.10 1.99 3.33
C ASP A 65 -21.68 2.32 4.71
N ALA A 66 -20.92 2.00 5.77
CA ALA A 66 -21.34 2.23 7.15
C ALA A 66 -21.54 3.73 7.48
N GLU A 67 -20.70 4.61 6.92
CA GLU A 67 -20.82 6.05 7.14
C GLU A 67 -22.00 6.65 6.36
N SER A 68 -22.26 6.14 5.16
CA SER A 68 -23.40 6.54 4.32
C SER A 68 -24.75 6.18 4.95
N GLU A 69 -24.85 5.04 5.64
CA GLU A 69 -26.05 4.65 6.39
C GLU A 69 -26.31 5.59 7.59
N ARG A 70 -25.24 6.04 8.28
CA ARG A 70 -25.35 6.95 9.43
C ARG A 70 -25.71 8.37 9.02
N ASN A 71 -25.28 8.78 7.82
CA ASN A 71 -25.47 10.14 7.34
C ASN A 71 -26.11 10.17 5.95
N LEU A 72 -27.39 9.79 5.88
CA LEU A 72 -28.20 9.66 4.67
C LEU A 72 -28.25 10.88 3.73
N ASN A 73 -27.81 12.05 4.18
CA ASN A 73 -27.85 13.31 3.40
C ASN A 73 -26.49 13.71 2.81
N MET A 74 -25.43 12.91 2.96
CA MET A 74 -24.08 13.45 2.82
C MET A 74 -23.58 13.56 1.38
N ALA A 75 -23.35 14.82 0.99
CA ALA A 75 -22.16 15.25 0.27
C ALA A 75 -20.89 14.94 1.10
N LEU A 76 -20.63 13.66 1.38
CA LEU A 76 -19.47 13.17 2.12
C LEU A 76 -18.24 13.58 1.32
N THR A 77 -17.45 14.49 1.88
CA THR A 77 -16.16 14.89 1.30
C THR A 77 -15.01 14.17 1.98
N GLY A 78 -15.16 13.75 3.24
CA GLY A 78 -14.20 12.82 3.88
C GLY A 78 -14.60 12.36 5.28
N PHE A 79 -13.98 11.26 5.72
CA PHE A 79 -14.20 10.58 7.00
C PHE A 79 -12.98 9.72 7.39
N THR A 80 -12.95 9.26 8.64
CA THR A 80 -11.89 8.38 9.14
C THR A 80 -12.41 6.98 9.42
N CYS A 81 -11.62 5.97 9.10
CA CYS A 81 -11.97 4.56 9.23
C CYS A 81 -10.90 3.82 10.03
N ASN A 82 -11.28 3.19 11.14
CA ASN A 82 -10.37 2.36 11.92
C ASN A 82 -10.34 0.94 11.32
N ILE A 83 -9.21 0.55 10.73
CA ILE A 83 -9.11 -0.77 10.08
C ILE A 83 -9.23 -1.93 11.08
N ALA A 84 -8.98 -1.68 12.36
CA ALA A 84 -9.07 -2.71 13.39
C ALA A 84 -10.51 -3.19 13.62
N ASP A 85 -11.51 -2.36 13.28
CA ASP A 85 -12.92 -2.70 13.40
C ASP A 85 -13.36 -3.71 12.31
N HIS A 86 -12.49 -3.94 11.33
CA HIS A 86 -12.71 -4.84 10.18
C HIS A 86 -11.78 -6.06 10.18
N LYS A 87 -11.13 -6.39 11.30
CA LYS A 87 -10.25 -7.57 11.42
C LYS A 87 -10.92 -8.89 11.11
N ASP A 88 -12.21 -8.99 11.44
CA ASP A 88 -13.03 -10.18 11.21
C ASP A 88 -13.84 -10.07 9.91
N ALA A 89 -13.56 -9.07 9.06
CA ALA A 89 -14.27 -8.92 7.81
C ALA A 89 -14.00 -10.13 6.89
N ALA A 90 -15.02 -10.47 6.10
CA ALA A 90 -15.02 -11.67 5.28
C ALA A 90 -13.91 -11.66 4.21
N SER A 91 -13.59 -10.48 3.65
CA SER A 91 -12.68 -10.40 2.52
C SER A 91 -11.26 -10.81 2.88
N ARG A 92 -10.73 -11.71 2.06
CA ARG A 92 -9.35 -12.19 2.07
C ARG A 92 -8.67 -11.77 0.77
N THR A 93 -7.36 -11.61 0.82
CA THR A 93 -6.55 -11.52 -0.40
C THR A 93 -6.40 -12.90 -1.01
N GLN A 94 -6.41 -12.97 -2.33
CA GLN A 94 -6.45 -14.24 -3.05
C GLN A 94 -5.14 -15.04 -2.93
N PHE A 95 -3.99 -14.37 -2.92
CA PHE A 95 -2.67 -15.05 -2.98
C PHE A 95 -1.85 -14.94 -1.70
N SER A 96 -2.18 -14.01 -0.81
CA SER A 96 -1.44 -13.81 0.43
C SER A 96 -2.30 -14.00 1.67
N SER A 97 -1.67 -14.46 2.75
CA SER A 97 -2.24 -14.40 4.09
C SER A 97 -1.70 -13.17 4.81
N ILE A 98 -2.56 -12.17 4.99
CA ILE A 98 -2.24 -10.92 5.68
C ILE A 98 -3.17 -10.79 6.89
N SER A 99 -2.57 -10.53 8.06
CA SER A 99 -3.32 -10.23 9.28
C SER A 99 -3.31 -8.73 9.56
N LEU A 100 -4.49 -8.16 9.78
CA LEU A 100 -4.64 -6.76 10.18
C LEU A 100 -4.37 -6.58 11.67
N ILE A 101 -3.51 -5.63 12.02
CA ILE A 101 -3.18 -5.33 13.42
C ILE A 101 -3.88 -4.08 13.90
N SER A 102 -3.68 -2.94 13.24
CA SER A 102 -4.26 -1.64 13.67
C SER A 102 -3.97 -0.55 12.65
N GLY A 103 -4.77 0.51 12.62
CA GLY A 103 -4.47 1.70 11.84
C GLY A 103 -5.71 2.50 11.54
N MET A 104 -5.50 3.73 11.07
CA MET A 104 -6.57 4.63 10.66
C MET A 104 -6.38 4.99 9.19
N LEU A 105 -7.45 4.87 8.42
CA LEU A 105 -7.54 5.42 7.07
C LEU A 105 -8.25 6.76 7.14
N ASP A 106 -7.74 7.73 6.41
CA ASP A 106 -8.42 8.98 6.08
C ASP A 106 -8.93 8.85 4.64
N ILE A 107 -10.24 8.85 4.46
CA ILE A 107 -10.89 8.64 3.16
C ILE A 107 -11.54 9.95 2.76
N THR A 108 -11.19 10.44 1.58
CA THR A 108 -11.72 11.67 0.99
C THR A 108 -12.43 11.32 -0.31
N ARG A 109 -13.64 11.81 -0.51
CA ARG A 109 -14.42 11.65 -1.74
C ARG A 109 -14.39 12.98 -2.49
N SER A 110 -13.70 13.02 -3.62
CA SER A 110 -13.54 14.24 -4.44
C SER A 110 -14.70 14.45 -5.41
N SER A 111 -15.35 13.37 -5.82
CA SER A 111 -16.55 13.38 -6.67
C SER A 111 -17.44 12.18 -6.36
N GLU A 112 -18.55 12.01 -7.06
CA GLU A 112 -19.44 10.89 -6.78
C GLU A 112 -18.76 9.52 -6.93
N THR A 113 -17.77 9.43 -7.81
CA THR A 113 -17.10 8.17 -8.14
C THR A 113 -15.62 8.14 -7.75
N GLU A 114 -15.03 9.25 -7.31
CA GLU A 114 -13.59 9.33 -7.02
C GLU A 114 -13.31 9.44 -5.53
N PHE A 115 -12.42 8.56 -5.07
CA PHE A 115 -12.02 8.42 -3.69
C PHE A 115 -10.50 8.43 -3.57
N LYS A 116 -10.01 9.13 -2.55
CA LYS A 116 -8.60 9.16 -2.16
C LYS A 116 -8.50 8.59 -0.75
N ILE A 117 -7.67 7.57 -0.57
CA ILE A 117 -7.37 6.96 0.72
C ILE A 117 -5.94 7.33 1.12
N GLN A 118 -5.80 7.87 2.32
CA GLN A 118 -4.52 8.24 2.93
C GLN A 118 -4.44 7.71 4.36
N THR A 119 -3.28 7.84 4.99
CA THR A 119 -3.07 7.49 6.39
C THR A 119 -2.29 8.62 7.06
N LYS A 120 -2.72 9.09 8.23
CA LYS A 120 -1.90 10.02 9.04
C LYS A 120 -0.76 9.32 9.77
N GLU A 121 -0.99 8.07 10.15
CA GLU A 121 -0.09 7.22 10.92
C GLU A 121 0.12 5.89 10.19
N ASN A 122 1.05 5.07 10.70
CA ASN A 122 1.29 3.74 10.13
C ASN A 122 0.07 2.83 10.35
N VAL A 123 -0.38 2.22 9.26
CA VAL A 123 -1.27 1.06 9.29
C VAL A 123 -0.40 -0.19 9.43
N LYS A 124 -0.77 -1.07 10.36
CA LYS A 124 0.04 -2.21 10.78
C LYS A 124 -0.58 -3.51 10.33
N PHE A 125 0.25 -4.33 9.71
CA PHE A 125 -0.08 -5.65 9.18
C PHE A 125 0.96 -6.67 9.62
N HIS A 126 0.62 -7.94 9.47
CA HIS A 126 1.56 -9.05 9.53
C HIS A 126 1.39 -9.94 8.29
N ALA A 127 2.50 -10.28 7.63
CA ALA A 127 2.53 -11.11 6.44
C ALA A 127 3.75 -12.04 6.46
N ALA A 128 3.55 -13.25 6.99
CA ALA A 128 4.61 -14.23 7.26
C ALA A 128 5.40 -14.68 6.01
N SER A 129 4.89 -14.44 4.80
CA SER A 129 5.57 -14.79 3.54
C SER A 129 6.81 -13.94 3.26
N ILE A 130 6.88 -12.71 3.79
CA ILE A 130 8.04 -11.82 3.64
C ILE A 130 8.68 -11.43 4.97
N SER A 131 7.91 -11.45 6.07
CA SER A 131 8.41 -11.05 7.38
C SER A 131 7.63 -11.71 8.52
N ASP A 132 8.35 -12.14 9.56
CA ASP A 132 7.76 -12.52 10.86
C ASP A 132 7.55 -11.31 11.79
N GLY A 133 7.95 -10.11 11.36
CA GLY A 133 7.77 -8.84 12.07
C GLY A 133 6.41 -8.17 11.84
N THR A 134 6.33 -6.90 12.23
CA THR A 134 5.21 -6.01 11.91
C THR A 134 5.56 -5.19 10.68
N LEU A 135 4.69 -5.25 9.67
CA LEU A 135 4.75 -4.40 8.51
C LEU A 135 3.96 -3.12 8.79
N ASN A 136 4.62 -1.99 8.61
CA ASN A 136 4.04 -0.66 8.70
C ASN A 136 3.86 -0.12 7.29
N TYR A 137 2.68 0.40 7.01
CA TYR A 137 2.30 0.95 5.72
C TYR A 137 1.78 2.37 5.88
N ARG A 138 2.23 3.26 4.99
CA ARG A 138 1.93 4.69 5.04
C ARG A 138 1.50 5.24 3.69
N LEU A 139 0.49 6.10 3.71
CA LEU A 139 -0.06 6.85 2.59
C LEU A 139 -0.14 8.34 2.97
N VAL A 140 1.00 9.01 3.06
CA VAL A 140 1.11 10.42 3.50
C VAL A 140 1.51 11.30 2.31
N ASP A 141 1.14 12.59 2.35
CA ASP A 141 1.45 13.58 1.33
C ASP A 141 0.91 13.18 -0.06
N ASP A 142 1.79 12.88 -1.01
CA ASP A 142 1.43 12.45 -2.36
C ASP A 142 1.18 10.93 -2.44
N ASN A 143 1.58 10.17 -1.41
CA ASN A 143 1.23 8.77 -1.30
C ASN A 143 -0.25 8.62 -0.94
N ALA A 144 -0.96 7.90 -1.80
CA ALA A 144 -2.39 7.64 -1.67
C ALA A 144 -2.76 6.39 -2.46
N ILE A 145 -3.92 5.83 -2.13
CA ILE A 145 -4.68 5.01 -3.06
C ILE A 145 -5.76 5.90 -3.66
N ASN A 146 -5.76 6.05 -4.98
CA ASN A 146 -6.85 6.70 -5.71
C ASN A 146 -7.72 5.62 -6.32
N PHE A 147 -8.99 5.62 -5.94
CA PHE A 147 -10.00 4.67 -6.38
C PHE A 147 -11.09 5.39 -7.18
N THR A 148 -11.51 4.76 -8.27
CA THR A 148 -12.58 5.27 -9.14
C THR A 148 -13.64 4.19 -9.33
N GLU A 149 -14.86 4.50 -8.91
CA GLU A 149 -16.05 3.71 -9.21
C GLU A 149 -16.49 3.98 -10.65
N ASN A 150 -16.69 2.90 -11.42
CA ASN A 150 -17.15 3.03 -12.79
C ASN A 150 -18.52 2.37 -12.93
N GLU A 151 -19.58 3.17 -13.04
CA GLU A 151 -20.96 2.68 -13.14
C GLU A 151 -21.19 1.72 -14.34
N THR A 152 -20.45 1.92 -15.43
CA THR A 152 -20.59 1.15 -16.68
C THR A 152 -19.41 0.24 -16.96
N GLY A 153 -18.49 0.06 -16.01
CA GLY A 153 -17.23 -0.64 -16.23
C GLY A 153 -16.66 -1.23 -14.95
N ASN A 154 -15.37 -1.55 -14.98
CA ASN A 154 -14.70 -2.07 -13.80
C ASN A 154 -14.20 -0.92 -12.94
N ASN A 155 -14.34 -1.05 -11.62
CA ASN A 155 -13.73 -0.11 -10.68
C ASN A 155 -12.21 -0.18 -10.81
N THR A 156 -11.55 0.96 -10.65
CA THR A 156 -10.10 1.04 -10.85
C THR A 156 -9.39 1.65 -9.64
N ALA A 157 -8.13 1.28 -9.48
CA ALA A 157 -7.27 1.80 -8.44
C ALA A 157 -5.86 2.09 -8.96
N SER A 158 -5.29 3.18 -8.46
CA SER A 158 -3.85 3.43 -8.54
C SER A 158 -3.35 3.70 -7.13
N PHE A 159 -2.10 3.37 -6.87
CA PHE A 159 -1.53 3.57 -5.56
C PHE A 159 -0.05 3.94 -5.64
N ARG A 160 0.39 4.65 -4.61
CA ARG A 160 1.79 4.71 -4.21
C ARG A 160 1.82 4.69 -2.69
N GLY A 161 2.56 3.74 -2.12
CA GLY A 161 2.65 3.59 -0.68
C GLY A 161 4.05 3.23 -0.20
N PHE A 162 4.33 3.65 1.02
CA PHE A 162 5.60 3.45 1.70
C PHE A 162 5.46 2.35 2.75
N PHE A 163 6.38 1.39 2.71
CA PHE A 163 6.39 0.23 3.56
C PHE A 163 7.66 0.21 4.42
N ARG A 164 7.50 -0.33 5.62
CA ARG A 164 8.56 -0.47 6.61
C ARG A 164 8.38 -1.78 7.38
N ASP A 165 9.40 -2.61 7.41
CA ASP A 165 9.44 -3.84 8.21
C ASP A 165 10.23 -3.63 9.51
N ASP A 166 9.53 -3.80 10.64
CA ASP A 166 10.11 -3.70 12.00
C ASP A 166 10.57 -5.04 12.58
N LYS A 167 10.83 -6.06 11.75
CA LYS A 167 11.33 -7.37 12.19
C LYS A 167 12.61 -7.30 13.03
N THR A 168 13.58 -6.48 12.62
CA THR A 168 14.88 -6.38 13.28
C THR A 168 15.21 -4.95 13.67
N ALA A 169 16.32 -4.75 14.40
CA ALA A 169 16.86 -3.41 14.67
C ALA A 169 17.28 -2.70 13.36
N ASP A 170 17.65 -3.47 12.35
CA ASP A 170 17.90 -2.99 10.99
C ASP A 170 16.56 -3.00 10.25
N VAL A 171 15.90 -1.85 10.27
CA VAL A 171 14.59 -1.64 9.65
C VAL A 171 14.74 -1.58 8.13
N THR A 172 13.93 -2.34 7.41
CA THR A 172 13.94 -2.37 5.94
C THR A 172 12.76 -1.59 5.39
N TYR A 173 13.01 -0.75 4.38
CA TYR A 173 12.00 0.11 3.75
C TYR A 173 11.83 -0.20 2.27
N TRP A 174 10.63 -0.02 1.72
CA TRP A 174 10.42 -0.04 0.28
C TRP A 174 9.20 0.80 -0.08
N THR A 175 9.16 1.29 -1.32
CA THR A 175 7.93 1.83 -1.89
C THR A 175 7.33 0.82 -2.86
N ALA A 176 6.01 0.84 -2.99
CA ALA A 176 5.32 0.12 -4.07
C ALA A 176 4.36 1.10 -4.75
N GLU A 177 4.42 1.16 -6.08
CA GLU A 177 3.62 2.11 -6.85
C GLU A 177 3.04 1.49 -8.13
N SER A 178 1.88 1.97 -8.55
CA SER A 178 1.30 1.70 -9.87
C SER A 178 2.10 2.44 -10.94
N LEU A 179 2.38 1.77 -12.06
CA LEU A 179 3.11 2.35 -13.18
C LEU A 179 2.18 2.77 -14.32
N GLY A 180 2.55 3.85 -14.99
CA GLY A 180 1.91 4.30 -16.23
C GLY A 180 0.53 4.94 -16.00
N THR A 181 -0.29 4.92 -17.04
CA THR A 181 -1.65 5.51 -17.05
C THR A 181 -2.76 4.46 -16.95
N THR A 182 -2.41 3.18 -16.88
CA THR A 182 -3.37 2.08 -16.76
C THR A 182 -3.52 1.70 -15.29
N PRO A 183 -4.59 2.14 -14.61
CA PRO A 183 -4.83 1.74 -13.23
C PRO A 183 -5.12 0.23 -13.15
N PHE A 184 -4.91 -0.34 -11.98
CA PHE A 184 -5.37 -1.70 -11.68
C PHE A 184 -6.89 -1.75 -11.69
N ILE A 185 -7.44 -2.90 -12.07
CA ILE A 185 -8.86 -3.20 -11.91
C ILE A 185 -9.07 -3.80 -10.53
N TYR A 186 -10.00 -3.25 -9.75
CA TYR A 186 -10.41 -3.84 -8.48
C TYR A 186 -11.53 -4.85 -8.72
N ASN A 187 -11.35 -6.06 -8.20
CA ASN A 187 -12.31 -7.14 -8.28
C ASN A 187 -12.60 -7.65 -6.87
N ASP A 188 -13.86 -8.00 -6.63
CA ASP A 188 -14.31 -8.70 -5.45
C ASP A 188 -15.27 -9.83 -5.83
N ASP A 189 -15.03 -11.02 -5.30
CA ASP A 189 -15.96 -12.14 -5.38
C ASP A 189 -16.62 -12.35 -4.02
N ASN A 190 -17.85 -11.85 -3.92
CA ASN A 190 -18.66 -11.98 -2.71
C ASN A 190 -18.98 -13.44 -2.32
N ASN A 191 -18.89 -14.40 -3.25
CA ASN A 191 -19.13 -15.81 -2.93
C ASN A 191 -17.93 -16.46 -2.24
N SER A 192 -16.72 -16.27 -2.81
CA SER A 192 -15.49 -16.82 -2.25
C SER A 192 -14.88 -15.93 -1.16
N GLN A 193 -15.40 -14.71 -1.00
CA GLN A 193 -14.91 -13.68 -0.09
C GLN A 193 -13.46 -13.28 -0.41
N PHE A 194 -13.07 -13.32 -1.69
CA PHE A 194 -11.76 -12.84 -2.13
C PHE A 194 -11.88 -11.49 -2.84
N SER A 195 -10.87 -10.64 -2.67
CA SER A 195 -10.68 -9.43 -3.48
C SER A 195 -9.24 -9.38 -3.99
N TRP A 196 -9.06 -8.76 -5.16
CA TRP A 196 -7.76 -8.62 -5.81
C TRP A 196 -7.70 -7.43 -6.77
N LEU A 197 -6.48 -6.93 -6.99
CA LEU A 197 -6.16 -5.98 -8.04
C LEU A 197 -5.59 -6.74 -9.25
N SER A 198 -6.13 -6.51 -10.44
CA SER A 198 -5.73 -7.20 -11.68
C SER A 198 -5.41 -6.26 -12.84
N GLY A 199 -4.74 -6.80 -13.86
CA GLY A 199 -4.50 -6.12 -15.14
C GLY A 199 -3.60 -4.88 -15.08
N GLY A 200 -3.02 -4.55 -13.93
CA GLY A 200 -2.14 -3.40 -13.76
C GLY A 200 -0.66 -3.78 -13.80
N THR A 201 0.17 -2.74 -13.84
CA THR A 201 1.63 -2.82 -13.72
C THR A 201 2.07 -1.99 -12.53
N GLY A 202 3.06 -2.45 -11.79
CA GLY A 202 3.63 -1.71 -10.67
C GLY A 202 5.14 -1.85 -10.56
N LYS A 203 5.72 -1.12 -9.62
CA LYS A 203 7.15 -1.10 -9.31
C LYS A 203 7.40 -1.01 -7.82
N ILE A 204 8.39 -1.76 -7.36
CA ILE A 204 8.91 -1.71 -5.99
C ILE A 204 10.24 -1.02 -6.11
N THR A 205 10.46 -0.04 -5.26
CA THR A 205 11.76 0.63 -5.16
C THR A 205 12.33 0.36 -3.78
N GLY A 206 13.60 0.00 -3.75
CA GLY A 206 14.38 -0.24 -2.55
C GLY A 206 15.63 0.62 -2.53
N LYS A 207 16.67 0.11 -1.88
CA LYS A 207 17.94 0.79 -1.69
C LYS A 207 18.63 1.15 -3.02
N ASP A 208 19.39 2.24 -3.04
CA ASP A 208 20.22 2.67 -4.18
C ASP A 208 19.37 2.87 -5.46
N ASP A 209 18.12 3.35 -5.28
CA ASP A 209 17.04 3.42 -6.29
C ASP A 209 16.82 2.14 -7.11
N LYS A 210 17.23 0.98 -6.58
CA LYS A 210 17.02 -0.31 -7.25
C LYS A 210 15.55 -0.65 -7.24
N SER A 211 15.07 -1.16 -8.36
CA SER A 211 13.66 -1.43 -8.52
C SER A 211 13.36 -2.72 -9.26
N CYS A 212 12.15 -3.22 -9.06
CA CYS A 212 11.61 -4.38 -9.73
C CYS A 212 10.18 -4.09 -10.15
N ASN A 213 9.90 -4.21 -11.45
CA ASN A 213 8.55 -4.07 -11.98
C ASN A 213 7.80 -5.40 -11.87
N TRP A 214 6.49 -5.34 -11.70
CA TRP A 214 5.59 -6.50 -11.79
C TRP A 214 4.34 -6.16 -12.60
N ILE A 215 3.66 -7.21 -13.02
CA ILE A 215 2.29 -7.15 -13.54
C ILE A 215 1.39 -8.03 -12.67
N THR A 216 0.09 -7.81 -12.73
CA THR A 216 -0.91 -8.74 -12.17
C THR A 216 -1.67 -9.45 -13.28
N THR A 217 -1.85 -10.76 -13.16
CA THR A 217 -2.74 -11.54 -14.03
C THR A 217 -4.19 -11.09 -13.89
N ALA A 218 -5.10 -11.66 -14.69
CA ALA A 218 -6.54 -11.40 -14.59
C ALA A 218 -7.11 -11.78 -13.21
N ASP A 219 -6.52 -12.80 -12.58
CA ASP A 219 -6.92 -13.29 -11.27
C ASP A 219 -6.18 -12.59 -10.12
N GLY A 220 -5.26 -11.66 -10.40
CA GLY A 220 -4.54 -10.87 -9.40
C GLY A 220 -3.22 -11.48 -8.91
N GLU A 221 -2.75 -12.54 -9.56
CA GLU A 221 -1.43 -13.12 -9.26
C GLU A 221 -0.36 -12.18 -9.80
N VAL A 222 0.63 -11.87 -8.98
CA VAL A 222 1.77 -11.06 -9.37
C VAL A 222 2.74 -11.90 -10.19
N GLU A 223 3.13 -11.39 -11.35
CA GLU A 223 4.18 -11.96 -12.20
C GLU A 223 5.30 -10.94 -12.42
N LEU A 224 6.54 -11.43 -12.41
CA LEU A 224 7.69 -10.61 -12.78
C LEU A 224 7.89 -10.68 -14.30
N PRO A 225 8.03 -9.55 -15.00
CA PRO A 225 8.33 -9.54 -16.43
C PRO A 225 9.62 -10.32 -16.69
N LEU A 226 9.61 -11.17 -17.72
CA LEU A 226 10.74 -12.05 -18.02
C LEU A 226 12.00 -11.32 -18.49
N LYS A 227 11.98 -10.00 -18.70
CA LYS A 227 13.15 -9.17 -19.04
C LYS A 227 13.00 -7.71 -18.59
N GLU A 228 14.08 -7.16 -18.05
CA GLU A 228 14.34 -5.73 -17.96
C GLU A 228 14.45 -5.17 -19.39
N GLU A 229 13.57 -4.25 -19.77
CA GLU A 229 13.82 -3.41 -20.95
C GLU A 229 14.93 -2.42 -20.56
N TYR A 230 16.11 -2.64 -21.14
CA TYR A 230 17.32 -1.81 -21.02
C TYR A 230 17.17 -0.47 -21.75
#